data_AF-A0A1Y1NCC8-F1
#
_entry.id   AF-A0A1Y1NCC8-F1
#
_cell.length_a   1.000
_cell.length_b   1.000
_cell.length_c   1.000
_cell.angle_alpha   90.00
_cell.angle_beta   90.00
_cell.angle_gamma   90.00
#
_symmetry.space_group_name_H-M   'P 1'
#
loop_
_entity.id
_entity.type
_entity.pdbx_description
1 polymer ?
#
loop_
_entity_poly.entity_id
_entity_poly.type
_entity_poly.pdbx_seq_one_letter_code
_entity_poly.pdbx_strand_id
1 'polypeptide(L)'
;ARWWDKWENRNEFFNPDGSWIHNLQRIYTPVFRPLHQRMWDMGRGMTPETCEWDVEGGEMQALEKLLRSMLAYEPLERLTAEQLMTSEYMVKWAMPAWERQLERGKNA
;
A
#
# COMPACT_ATOMS: atom_id res chain seq x y z
N ALA A 1 22.73 -13.98 -9.36
CA ALA A 1 21.38 -14.57 -9.34
C ALA A 1 20.39 -13.49 -8.95
N ARG A 2 19.36 -13.26 -9.77
CA ARG A 2 18.29 -12.28 -9.48
C ARG A 2 17.49 -12.77 -8.27
N TRP A 3 16.86 -11.87 -7.52
CA TRP A 3 16.00 -12.26 -6.39
C TRP A 3 14.90 -13.25 -6.84
N TRP A 4 14.39 -13.04 -8.06
CA TRP A 4 13.43 -13.89 -8.75
C TRP A 4 13.85 -15.36 -8.80
N ASP A 5 15.10 -15.62 -9.15
CA ASP A 5 15.61 -16.99 -9.31
C ASP A 5 15.69 -17.72 -7.96
N LYS A 6 15.80 -16.97 -6.86
CA LYS A 6 15.88 -17.49 -5.49
C LYS A 6 14.50 -17.73 -4.87
N TRP A 7 13.42 -17.29 -5.51
CA TRP A 7 12.06 -17.52 -5.00
C TRP A 7 11.54 -18.88 -5.48
N GLU A 8 11.62 -19.89 -4.61
CA GLU A 8 11.23 -21.28 -4.90
C GLU A 8 9.75 -21.41 -5.29
N ASN A 9 8.86 -20.70 -4.59
CA ASN A 9 7.42 -20.77 -4.81
C ASN A 9 6.90 -19.78 -5.87
N ARG A 10 7.78 -19.12 -6.66
CA ARG A 10 7.34 -18.12 -7.67
C ARG A 10 6.35 -18.71 -8.68
N ASN A 11 6.49 -20.00 -9.00
CA ASN A 11 5.65 -20.70 -9.96
C ASN A 11 4.21 -20.91 -9.46
N GLU A 12 3.94 -20.70 -8.16
CA GLU A 12 2.57 -20.63 -7.65
C GLU A 12 1.87 -19.34 -8.09
N PHE A 13 2.61 -18.28 -8.44
CA PHE A 13 2.05 -16.96 -8.68
C PHE A 13 2.22 -16.47 -10.13
N PHE A 14 3.25 -16.96 -10.80
CA PHE A 14 3.66 -16.49 -12.11
C PHE A 14 4.07 -17.65 -13.03
N ASN A 15 3.84 -17.46 -14.33
CA ASN A 15 4.36 -18.33 -15.36
C ASN A 15 5.90 -18.19 -15.47
N PRO A 16 6.59 -19.14 -16.12
CA PRO A 16 8.05 -19.07 -16.31
C PRO A 16 8.53 -17.81 -17.04
N ASP A 17 7.68 -17.18 -17.86
CA ASP A 17 7.95 -15.92 -18.56
C ASP A 17 7.74 -14.66 -17.68
N GLY A 18 7.30 -14.83 -16.43
CA GLY A 18 7.03 -13.75 -15.47
C GLY A 18 5.63 -13.16 -15.55
N SER A 19 4.75 -13.65 -16.43
CA SER A 19 3.36 -13.22 -16.48
C SER A 19 2.54 -13.77 -15.30
N TRP A 20 1.51 -13.04 -14.88
CA TRP A 20 0.70 -13.38 -13.71
C TRP A 20 -0.26 -14.54 -13.98
N ILE A 21 -0.43 -15.45 -13.03
CA ILE A 21 -1.43 -16.52 -13.15
C ILE A 21 -2.78 -15.98 -12.67
N HIS A 22 -3.68 -15.71 -13.62
CA HIS A 22 -4.95 -15.04 -13.35
C HIS A 22 -6.03 -15.91 -12.65
N ASN A 23 -5.81 -17.21 -12.43
CA ASN A 23 -6.83 -18.14 -11.89
C ASN A 23 -6.38 -18.88 -10.61
N LEU A 24 -5.59 -18.23 -9.77
CA LEU A 24 -5.11 -18.83 -8.54
C LEU A 24 -6.23 -18.92 -7.52
N GLN A 25 -6.71 -20.14 -7.26
CA GLN A 25 -7.69 -20.47 -6.22
C GLN A 25 -7.33 -19.82 -4.86
N ARG A 26 -6.03 -19.71 -4.56
CA ARG A 26 -5.51 -19.08 -3.34
C ARG A 26 -5.88 -17.59 -3.28
N ILE A 27 -5.79 -16.84 -4.38
CA ILE A 27 -5.92 -15.37 -4.41
C ILE A 27 -7.40 -14.92 -4.47
N TYR A 28 -8.33 -15.81 -4.82
CA TYR A 28 -9.77 -15.47 -4.88
C TYR A 28 -10.54 -15.84 -3.61
N THR A 29 -9.88 -16.33 -2.56
CA THR A 29 -10.52 -16.45 -1.25
C THR A 29 -10.72 -15.04 -0.65
N PRO A 30 -11.68 -14.83 0.27
CA PRO A 30 -11.93 -13.53 0.93
C PRO A 30 -10.70 -12.90 1.58
N VAL A 31 -9.62 -13.66 1.76
CA VAL A 31 -8.36 -13.28 2.38
C VAL A 31 -7.38 -12.59 1.41
N PHE A 32 -7.52 -12.69 0.09
CA PHE A 32 -6.52 -12.16 -0.86
C PHE A 32 -7.09 -11.10 -1.80
N ARG A 33 -7.74 -10.09 -1.22
CA ARG A 33 -8.34 -8.96 -1.94
C ARG A 33 -7.28 -8.04 -2.56
N PRO A 34 -7.54 -7.44 -3.74
CA PRO A 34 -6.67 -6.42 -4.32
C PRO A 34 -6.37 -5.27 -3.35
N LEU A 35 -5.21 -4.63 -3.47
CA LEU A 35 -4.78 -3.55 -2.56
C LEU A 35 -5.84 -2.45 -2.45
N HIS A 36 -6.41 -2.00 -3.57
CA HIS A 36 -7.46 -0.98 -3.56
C HIS A 36 -8.68 -1.39 -2.72
N GLN A 37 -9.14 -2.64 -2.87
CA GLN A 37 -10.26 -3.17 -2.07
C GLN A 37 -9.87 -3.25 -0.58
N ARG A 38 -8.64 -3.68 -0.28
CA ARG A 38 -8.13 -3.73 1.11
C ARG A 38 -8.10 -2.34 1.76
N MET A 39 -7.68 -1.33 1.00
CA MET A 39 -7.65 0.05 1.46
C MET A 39 -9.05 0.54 1.81
N TRP A 40 -10.04 0.26 0.95
CA TRP A 40 -11.45 0.55 1.23
C TRP A 40 -11.97 -0.16 2.49
N ASP A 41 -11.70 -1.46 2.64
CA ASP A 41 -12.15 -2.20 3.83
C ASP A 41 -11.47 -1.69 5.13
N MET A 42 -10.26 -1.12 5.01
CA MET A 42 -9.51 -0.55 6.13
C MET A 42 -9.93 0.88 6.47
N GLY A 43 -10.69 1.57 5.60
CA GLY A 43 -11.08 2.97 5.74
C GLY A 43 -11.94 3.31 6.96
N ARG A 44 -12.12 2.38 7.90
CA ARG A 44 -12.92 2.49 9.13
C ARG A 44 -14.34 3.04 8.89
N GLY A 45 -14.86 2.74 7.71
CA GLY A 45 -16.23 2.94 7.25
C GLY A 45 -16.52 1.97 6.11
N MET A 46 -17.71 1.39 6.06
CA MET A 46 -18.07 0.38 5.05
C MET A 46 -18.53 1.01 3.72
N THR A 47 -18.65 2.34 3.65
CA THR A 47 -19.14 3.08 2.49
C THR A 47 -18.33 4.37 2.27
N PRO A 48 -18.36 4.98 1.07
CA PRO A 48 -17.72 6.27 0.83
C PRO A 48 -18.12 7.36 1.84
N GLU A 49 -19.37 7.35 2.30
CA GLU A 49 -19.94 8.33 3.23
C GLU A 49 -19.52 8.10 4.69
N THR A 50 -19.07 6.88 5.01
CA THR A 50 -18.66 6.49 6.38
C THR A 50 -17.15 6.33 6.51
N CYS A 51 -16.41 6.40 5.41
CA CYS A 51 -14.97 6.29 5.38
C CYS A 51 -14.35 7.43 6.22
N GLU A 52 -13.51 7.08 7.18
CA GLU A 52 -12.80 8.05 8.02
C GLU A 52 -11.62 8.70 7.29
N TRP A 53 -11.22 8.13 6.16
CA TRP A 53 -10.18 8.72 5.32
C TRP A 53 -10.76 9.80 4.44
N ASP A 54 -9.97 10.85 4.19
CA ASP A 54 -10.36 11.92 3.28
C ASP A 54 -10.30 11.43 1.82
N VAL A 55 -11.34 10.71 1.39
CA VAL A 55 -11.44 10.14 0.04
C VAL A 55 -11.57 11.25 -1.01
N GLU A 56 -12.35 12.29 -0.73
CA GLU A 56 -12.57 13.42 -1.65
C GLU A 56 -11.31 14.28 -1.78
N GLY A 57 -10.61 14.57 -0.67
CA GLY A 57 -9.33 15.27 -0.68
C GLY A 57 -8.14 14.42 -1.11
N GLY A 58 -8.36 13.14 -1.42
CA GLY A 58 -7.39 12.25 -2.06
C GLY A 58 -6.42 11.54 -1.13
N GLU A 59 -6.64 11.55 0.19
CA GLU A 59 -5.78 10.89 1.19
C GLU A 59 -5.63 9.40 0.89
N MET A 60 -6.75 8.71 0.65
CA MET A 60 -6.75 7.28 0.34
C MET A 60 -5.95 6.97 -0.92
N GLN A 61 -6.11 7.78 -1.97
CA GLN A 61 -5.38 7.61 -3.23
C GLN A 61 -3.89 7.86 -3.03
N ALA A 62 -3.52 8.88 -2.25
CA ALA A 62 -2.14 9.19 -1.93
C ALA A 62 -1.48 8.05 -1.11
N LEU A 63 -2.20 7.48 -0.14
CA LEU A 63 -1.73 6.33 0.64
C LEU A 63 -1.57 5.09 -0.23
N GLU A 64 -2.52 4.80 -1.12
CA GLU A 64 -2.42 3.65 -2.02
C GLU A 64 -1.20 3.81 -2.95
N LYS A 65 -0.99 5.01 -3.49
CA LYS A 65 0.19 5.32 -4.32
C LYS A 65 1.50 5.15 -3.55
N LEU A 66 1.55 5.58 -2.28
CA LEU A 66 2.69 5.36 -1.41
C LEU A 66 3.01 3.86 -1.25
N LEU A 67 2.01 3.07 -0.89
CA LEU A 67 2.14 1.62 -0.69
C LEU A 67 2.58 0.91 -1.96
N ARG A 68 2.01 1.26 -3.12
CA ARG A 68 2.42 0.70 -4.42
C ARG A 68 3.89 0.99 -4.73
N SER A 69 4.37 2.18 -4.36
CA SER A 69 5.77 2.58 -4.56
C SER A 69 6.74 1.81 -3.64
N MET A 70 6.29 1.39 -2.45
CA MET A 70 7.06 0.53 -1.53
C MET A 70 7.02 -0.95 -1.95
N LEU A 71 5.90 -1.38 -2.53
CA LEU A 71 5.61 -2.78 -2.88
C LEU A 71 5.85 -3.08 -4.37
N ALA A 72 6.65 -2.26 -5.05
CA ALA A 72 7.02 -2.49 -6.44
C ALA A 72 7.69 -3.87 -6.58
N TYR A 73 7.36 -4.55 -7.68
CA TYR A 73 7.79 -5.92 -7.94
C TYR A 73 9.32 -5.98 -8.04
N GLU A 74 9.92 -5.10 -8.84
CA GLU A 74 11.38 -4.98 -8.87
C GLU A 74 11.90 -4.14 -7.71
N PRO A 75 12.88 -4.63 -6.92
CA PRO A 75 13.47 -3.86 -5.85
C PRO A 75 14.05 -2.51 -6.31
N LEU A 76 14.56 -2.44 -7.54
CA LEU A 76 15.11 -1.22 -8.13
C LEU A 76 14.05 -0.16 -8.44
N GLU A 77 12.78 -0.55 -8.55
CA GLU A 77 11.66 0.37 -8.77
C GLU A 77 11.05 0.87 -7.45
N ARG A 78 11.45 0.29 -6.31
CA ARG A 78 10.96 0.73 -5.00
C ARG A 78 11.59 2.06 -4.65
N LEU A 79 10.76 2.99 -4.20
CA LEU A 79 11.27 4.27 -3.69
C LEU A 79 12.06 4.05 -2.41
N THR A 80 13.14 4.82 -2.27
CA THR A 80 13.93 4.90 -1.04
C THR A 80 13.14 5.54 0.09
N ALA A 81 13.56 5.33 1.34
CA ALA A 81 12.94 5.99 2.50
C ALA A 81 12.89 7.51 2.33
N GLU A 82 13.99 8.14 1.87
CA GLU A 82 14.05 9.59 1.64
C GLU A 82 13.02 10.06 0.61
N GLN A 83 12.90 9.35 -0.52
CA GLN A 83 11.88 9.66 -1.54
C GLN A 83 10.46 9.47 -1.00
N LEU A 84 10.23 8.44 -0.19
CA LEU A 84 8.92 8.20 0.42
C LEU A 84 8.54 9.30 1.41
N MET A 85 9.49 9.85 2.17
CA MET A 85 9.24 11.00 3.06
C MET A 85 8.75 12.24 2.32
N THR A 86 9.12 12.40 1.04
CA THR A 86 8.66 13.51 0.19
C THR A 86 7.36 13.23 -0.55
N SER A 87 6.78 12.03 -0.38
CA SER A 87 5.53 11.67 -1.04
C SER A 87 4.36 12.55 -0.57
N GLU A 88 3.35 12.66 -1.42
CA GLU A 88 2.15 13.44 -1.13
C GLU A 88 1.47 13.00 0.17
N TYR A 89 1.35 11.68 0.40
CA TYR A 89 0.74 11.15 1.62
C TYR A 89 1.50 11.60 2.88
N MET A 90 2.83 11.48 2.83
CA MET A 90 3.68 11.83 3.97
C MET A 90 3.62 13.32 4.29
N VAL A 91 3.70 14.17 3.27
CA VAL A 91 3.76 15.63 3.46
C VAL A 91 2.40 16.21 3.89
N LYS A 92 1.29 15.78 3.27
CA LYS A 92 -0.02 16.38 3.53
C LYS A 92 -0.73 15.81 4.75
N TRP A 93 -0.59 14.50 5.02
CA TRP A 93 -1.35 13.83 6.08
C TRP A 93 -0.47 13.25 7.19
N ALA A 94 0.51 12.40 6.87
CA ALA A 94 1.22 11.63 7.89
C ALA A 94 2.09 12.48 8.82
N MET A 95 2.95 13.34 8.26
CA MET A 95 3.86 14.19 9.05
C MET A 95 3.09 15.20 9.92
N PRO A 96 2.11 15.95 9.38
CA PRO A 96 1.31 16.85 10.21
C PRO A 96 0.53 16.11 11.32
N ALA A 97 0.03 14.89 11.07
CA ALA A 97 -0.66 14.11 12.09
C ALA A 97 0.29 13.69 13.23
N TRP A 98 1.51 13.28 12.89
CA TRP A 98 2.55 12.94 13.86
C TRP A 98 3.00 14.15 14.68
N GLU A 99 3.22 15.32 14.06
CA GLU A 99 3.60 16.55 14.75
C GLU A 99 2.54 16.96 15.79
N ARG A 100 1.26 16.96 15.38
CA ARG A 100 0.13 17.24 16.29
C ARG A 100 0.08 16.25 17.45
N GLN A 101 0.39 14.98 17.22
CA GLN A 101 0.44 13.97 18.28
C GLN A 101 1.56 14.28 19.29
N LEU A 102 2.75 14.66 18.81
CA LEU A 102 3.85 15.05 19.68
C LEU A 102 3.55 16.29 20.51
N GLU A 103 2.91 17.30 19.92
CA GLU A 103 2.50 18.50 20.64
C GLU A 103 1.50 18.19 21.76
N ARG A 104 0.51 17.33 21.49
CA ARG A 104 -0.43 16.86 22.51
C ARG A 104 0.29 16.15 23.66
N GLY A 105 1.28 15.31 23.35
CA GLY A 105 2.06 14.60 24.37
C GLY A 105 2.96 15.51 25.22
N LYS A 106 3.38 16.66 24.70
CA LYS A 106 4.14 17.66 25.47
C LYS A 106 3.26 18.50 26.41
N ASN A 107 1.98 18.62 26.08
CA ASN A 107 1.01 19.43 26.81
C ASN A 107 0.13 18.61 27.78
N ALA A 108 0.38 17.30 27.91
CA ALA A 108 -0.30 16.38 28.82
C ALA A 108 0.57 16.09 30.04
#